data_AF-A0A6M1SJ93-F1
#
_entry.id   AF-A0A6M1SJ93-F1
#
_cell.length_a   1.000
_cell.length_b   1.000
_cell.length_c   1.000
_cell.angle_alpha   90.00
_cell.angle_beta   90.00
_cell.angle_gamma   90.00
#
_symmetry.space_group_name_H-M   'P 1'
#
loop_
_entity.id
_entity.type
_entity.pdbx_description
1 polymer ?
#
loop_
_entity_poly.entity_id
_entity_poly.type
_entity_poly.pdbx_seq_one_letter_code
_entity_poly.pdbx_strand_id
1 'polypeptide(L)'
;MLNRLVQHSHVRRLQKFVTAEASLLASIAIVSGLILFFLQIADWVEDDELEHFDQTILMWFRDPTNIDQVIGPVWVHEMVRDLTSLGSFVILGLVVAGVCIYLVMQRLRTEAMLVLVSVLAARCSAPCSR
;
A
#
# COMPACT_ATOMS: atom_id res chain seq x y z
N MET A 1 35.59 -20.49 28.48
CA MET A 1 36.83 -19.76 28.10
C MET A 1 36.68 -18.90 26.84
N LEU A 2 35.80 -19.22 25.87
CA LEU A 2 35.58 -18.38 24.68
C LEU A 2 34.85 -17.04 24.92
N ASN A 3 34.19 -16.85 26.07
CA ASN A 3 33.35 -15.67 26.33
C ASN A 3 34.15 -14.39 26.70
N ARG A 4 35.48 -14.49 26.91
CA ARG A 4 36.37 -13.33 27.18
C ARG A 4 36.93 -12.67 25.92
N LEU A 5 36.82 -13.31 24.75
CA LEU A 5 37.37 -12.77 23.49
C LEU A 5 36.40 -11.85 22.75
N VAL A 6 35.14 -11.81 23.15
CA VAL A 6 34.08 -10.93 22.59
C VAL A 6 34.17 -9.51 23.18
N GLN A 7 35.23 -9.21 23.93
CA GLN A 7 35.33 -8.02 24.81
C GLN A 7 36.16 -6.86 24.25
N HIS A 8 36.71 -6.93 23.03
CA HIS A 8 37.56 -5.85 22.50
C HIS A 8 36.76 -4.77 21.74
N SER A 9 36.88 -3.53 22.25
CA SER A 9 36.20 -2.27 21.93
C SER A 9 36.04 -1.83 20.46
N HIS A 10 36.60 -2.55 19.48
CA HIS A 10 36.52 -2.19 18.06
C HIS A 10 35.22 -2.61 17.36
N VAL A 11 34.52 -3.64 17.88
CA VAL A 11 33.31 -4.21 17.24
C VAL A 11 32.13 -3.23 17.27
N ARG A 12 32.02 -2.42 18.33
CA ARG A 12 30.87 -1.50 18.52
C ARG A 12 30.85 -0.34 17.50
N ARG A 13 32.01 0.01 16.93
CA ARG A 13 32.13 1.06 15.92
C ARG A 13 31.80 0.50 14.53
N LEU A 14 32.27 -0.71 14.21
CA LEU A 14 31.91 -1.42 12.97
C LEU A 14 30.42 -1.81 12.93
N GLN A 15 29.85 -2.27 14.06
CA GLN A 15 28.43 -2.59 14.13
C GLN A 15 27.54 -1.41 13.73
N LYS A 16 27.87 -0.17 14.12
CA LYS A 16 27.07 1.01 13.77
C LYS A 16 27.14 1.37 12.28
N PHE A 17 28.30 1.20 11.64
CA PHE A 17 28.45 1.40 10.20
C PHE A 17 27.72 0.29 9.42
N VAL A 18 27.90 -0.97 9.82
CA VAL A 18 27.21 -2.11 9.21
C VAL A 18 25.70 -2.01 9.38
N THR A 19 25.16 -1.58 10.53
CA THR A 19 23.71 -1.44 10.70
C THR A 19 23.12 -0.28 9.89
N ALA A 20 23.87 0.81 9.65
CA ALA A 20 23.38 1.91 8.84
C ALA A 20 23.35 1.53 7.34
N GLU A 21 24.40 0.88 6.85
CA GLU A 21 24.46 0.35 5.48
C GLU A 21 23.50 -0.83 5.28
N ALA A 22 23.42 -1.76 6.25
CA ALA A 22 22.49 -2.87 6.22
C ALA A 22 21.04 -2.39 6.33
N SER A 23 20.75 -1.29 7.04
CA SER A 23 19.41 -0.69 7.04
C SER A 23 19.03 -0.16 5.66
N LEU A 24 19.99 0.43 4.93
CA LEU A 24 19.76 0.92 3.57
C LEU A 24 19.55 -0.24 2.61
N LEU A 25 20.42 -1.26 2.65
CA LEU A 25 20.28 -2.49 1.88
C LEU A 25 18.99 -3.25 2.22
N ALA A 26 18.60 -3.32 3.49
CA ALA A 26 17.35 -3.92 3.92
C ALA A 26 16.15 -3.12 3.38
N SER A 27 16.18 -1.79 3.40
CA SER A 27 15.10 -0.98 2.83
C SER A 27 14.94 -1.21 1.32
N ILE A 28 16.05 -1.27 0.57
CA ILE A 28 16.03 -1.57 -0.87
C ILE A 28 15.54 -3.00 -1.11
N ALA A 29 16.02 -3.98 -0.33
CA ALA A 29 15.60 -5.37 -0.45
C ALA A 29 14.10 -5.52 -0.13
N ILE A 30 13.57 -4.81 0.86
CA ILE A 30 12.15 -4.80 1.21
C ILE A 30 11.33 -4.18 0.07
N VAL A 31 11.73 -3.01 -0.44
CA VAL A 31 11.00 -2.35 -1.54
C VAL A 31 11.03 -3.20 -2.81
N SER A 32 12.20 -3.70 -3.21
CA SER A 32 12.34 -4.59 -4.36
C SER A 32 11.55 -5.89 -4.17
N GLY A 33 11.62 -6.48 -2.97
CA GLY A 33 10.86 -7.67 -2.62
C GLY A 33 9.35 -7.45 -2.68
N LEU A 34 8.85 -6.32 -2.19
CA LEU A 34 7.43 -5.95 -2.28
C LEU A 34 6.98 -5.78 -3.73
N ILE A 35 7.79 -5.13 -4.57
CA ILE A 35 7.47 -4.95 -6.00
C ILE A 35 7.44 -6.30 -6.73
N LEU A 36 8.46 -7.15 -6.53
CA LEU A 36 8.51 -8.47 -7.16
C LEU A 36 7.39 -9.38 -6.66
N PHE A 37 7.09 -9.34 -5.37
CA PHE A 37 5.97 -10.07 -4.79
C PHE A 37 4.63 -9.62 -5.38
N PHE A 38 4.43 -8.32 -5.57
CA PHE A 38 3.24 -7.78 -6.22
C PHE A 38 3.13 -8.23 -7.69
N LEU A 39 4.23 -8.17 -8.46
CA LEU A 39 4.25 -8.64 -9.85
C LEU A 39 3.96 -10.14 -9.94
N GLN A 40 4.50 -10.94 -9.03
CA GLN A 40 4.25 -12.37 -8.99
C GLN A 40 2.78 -12.70 -8.72
N ILE A 41 2.12 -11.94 -7.83
CA ILE A 41 0.68 -12.07 -7.63
C ILE A 41 -0.08 -11.67 -8.89
N ALA A 42 0.33 -10.59 -9.56
CA ALA A 42 -0.33 -10.14 -10.80
C ALA A 42 -0.26 -11.20 -11.91
N ASP A 43 0.88 -11.88 -12.08
CA ASP A 43 1.02 -12.99 -13.02
C ASP A 43 0.03 -14.13 -12.68
N TRP A 44 -0.10 -14.49 -11.40
CA TRP A 44 -1.06 -15.51 -10.97
C TRP A 44 -2.53 -15.13 -11.18
N VAL A 45 -2.84 -13.83 -11.23
CA VAL A 45 -4.19 -13.34 -11.55
C VAL A 45 -4.45 -13.44 -13.05
N GLU A 46 -3.44 -13.28 -13.90
CA GLU A 46 -3.56 -13.40 -15.36
C GLU A 46 -3.70 -14.86 -15.81
N ASP A 47 -3.05 -15.79 -15.11
CA ASP A 47 -3.06 -17.23 -15.42
C ASP A 47 -4.33 -17.99 -14.93
N ASP A 48 -5.37 -17.29 -14.47
CA ASP A 48 -6.66 -17.82 -13.94
C ASP A 48 -6.54 -18.81 -12.73
N GLU A 49 -5.33 -19.15 -12.26
CA GLU A 49 -5.13 -20.08 -11.14
C GLU A 49 -5.73 -19.55 -9.81
N LEU A 50 -5.80 -18.22 -9.65
CA LEU A 50 -6.44 -17.57 -8.50
C LEU A 50 -7.96 -17.40 -8.66
N GLU A 51 -8.51 -17.57 -9.86
CA GLU A 51 -9.94 -17.34 -10.11
C GLU A 51 -10.80 -18.30 -9.29
N HIS A 52 -10.44 -19.59 -9.26
CA HIS A 52 -11.15 -20.59 -8.47
C HIS A 52 -11.04 -20.35 -6.95
N PHE A 53 -9.90 -19.83 -6.50
CA PHE A 53 -9.69 -19.48 -5.09
C PHE A 53 -10.57 -18.29 -4.70
N ASP A 54 -10.57 -17.22 -5.50
CA ASP A 54 -11.40 -16.04 -5.28
C ASP A 54 -12.89 -16.38 -5.36
N GLN A 55 -13.30 -17.19 -6.33
CA GLN A 55 -14.68 -17.68 -6.44
C GLN A 55 -15.10 -18.50 -5.21
N THR A 56 -14.22 -19.35 -4.69
CA THR A 56 -14.50 -20.15 -3.48
C THR A 56 -14.70 -19.25 -2.27
N ILE A 57 -13.85 -18.23 -2.10
CA ILE A 57 -13.99 -17.24 -1.02
C ILE A 57 -15.27 -16.44 -1.19
N LEU A 58 -15.56 -15.95 -2.40
CA LEU A 58 -16.79 -15.20 -2.69
C LEU A 58 -18.04 -16.03 -2.39
N MET A 59 -18.03 -17.33 -2.74
CA MET A 59 -19.10 -18.26 -2.42
C MET A 59 -19.26 -18.52 -0.92
N TRP A 60 -18.20 -18.45 -0.11
CA TRP A 60 -18.32 -18.51 1.36
C TRP A 60 -19.06 -17.31 1.96
N PHE A 61 -18.93 -16.14 1.33
CA PHE A 61 -19.64 -14.93 1.74
C PHE A 61 -20.99 -14.76 1.04
N ARG A 62 -21.43 -15.69 0.18
CA ARG A 62 -22.69 -15.60 -0.57
C ARG A 62 -23.68 -16.66 -0.16
N ASP A 63 -24.96 -16.30 -0.16
CA ASP A 63 -26.03 -17.27 0.09
C ASP A 63 -26.11 -18.24 -1.11
N PRO A 64 -26.01 -19.56 -0.89
CA PRO A 64 -26.11 -20.55 -1.98
C PRO A 64 -27.47 -20.54 -2.68
N THR A 65 -28.50 -19.97 -2.06
CA THR A 65 -29.87 -19.89 -2.59
C THR A 65 -30.11 -18.62 -3.40
N ASN A 66 -29.31 -17.57 -3.17
CA ASN A 66 -29.43 -16.31 -3.88
C ASN A 66 -28.06 -15.64 -4.00
N ILE A 67 -27.42 -15.84 -5.15
CA ILE A 67 -26.09 -15.29 -5.43
C ILE A 67 -26.05 -13.76 -5.31
N ASP A 68 -27.15 -13.04 -5.40
CA ASP A 68 -27.11 -11.57 -5.27
C ASP A 68 -27.00 -11.10 -3.81
N GLN A 69 -27.15 -12.00 -2.83
CA GLN A 69 -27.09 -11.66 -1.40
C GLN A 69 -25.79 -12.12 -0.75
N VAL A 70 -25.08 -11.15 -0.17
CA VAL A 70 -23.92 -11.39 0.69
C VAL A 70 -24.40 -11.76 2.09
N ILE A 71 -23.88 -12.85 2.64
CA ILE A 71 -24.12 -13.31 4.00
C ILE A 71 -23.47 -12.33 4.97
N GLY A 72 -24.28 -11.53 5.68
CA GLY A 72 -23.80 -10.64 6.71
C GLY A 72 -24.90 -9.79 7.37
N PRO A 73 -24.67 -9.26 8.58
CA PRO A 73 -25.58 -8.29 9.20
C PRO A 73 -25.68 -7.01 8.36
N VAL A 74 -26.88 -6.45 8.22
CA VAL A 74 -27.14 -5.25 7.39
C VAL A 74 -26.22 -4.07 7.76
N TRP A 75 -25.87 -3.91 9.04
CA TRP A 75 -25.00 -2.84 9.49
C TRP A 75 -23.59 -2.92 8.89
N VAL A 76 -23.04 -4.11 8.65
CA VAL A 76 -21.71 -4.27 8.06
C VAL A 76 -21.70 -3.79 6.61
N HIS A 77 -22.76 -4.14 5.85
CA HIS A 77 -22.88 -3.76 4.46
C HIS A 77 -22.95 -2.25 4.28
N GLU A 78 -23.73 -1.57 5.13
CA GLU A 78 -23.84 -0.11 5.13
C GLU A 78 -22.50 0.55 5.47
N MET A 79 -21.77 0.04 6.47
CA MET A 79 -20.46 0.58 6.87
C MET A 79 -19.40 0.41 5.78
N VAL A 80 -19.34 -0.75 5.12
CA VAL A 80 -18.39 -0.99 4.02
C VAL A 80 -18.73 -0.11 2.81
N ARG A 81 -20.02 0.07 2.50
CA ARG A 81 -20.47 0.99 1.45
C ARG A 81 -20.06 2.44 1.72
N ASP A 82 -20.20 2.89 2.96
CA ASP A 82 -19.83 4.26 3.33
C ASP A 82 -18.30 4.45 3.31
N LEU A 83 -17.53 3.44 3.74
CA LEU A 83 -16.07 3.47 3.70
C LEU A 83 -15.53 3.48 2.26
N THR A 84 -16.11 2.67 1.37
CA THR A 84 -15.74 2.64 -0.06
C THR A 84 -16.14 3.93 -0.78
N SER A 85 -17.20 4.61 -0.32
CA SER A 85 -17.54 5.96 -0.78
C SER A 85 -16.42 6.96 -0.52
N LEU A 86 -15.68 6.85 0.60
CA LEU A 86 -14.50 7.70 0.86
C LEU A 86 -13.38 7.53 -0.18
N GLY A 87 -13.29 6.35 -0.79
CA GLY A 87 -12.37 6.07 -1.90
C GLY A 87 -12.79 6.71 -3.23
N SER A 88 -13.98 7.32 -3.31
CA SER A 88 -14.47 8.00 -4.50
C SER A 88 -13.57 9.17 -4.88
N PHE A 89 -13.41 9.37 -6.19
CA PHE A 89 -12.64 10.47 -6.77
C PHE A 89 -13.06 11.84 -6.25
N VAL A 90 -14.35 12.03 -5.99
CA VAL A 90 -14.89 13.32 -5.54
C VAL A 90 -14.42 13.62 -4.12
N ILE A 91 -14.57 12.65 -3.20
CA ILE A 91 -14.20 12.82 -1.79
C ILE A 91 -12.67 12.92 -1.65
N LEU A 92 -11.93 12.04 -2.31
CA LEU A 92 -10.48 12.08 -2.32
C LEU A 92 -9.96 13.40 -2.89
N GLY A 93 -10.55 13.88 -4.00
CA GLY A 93 -10.21 15.17 -4.60
C GLY A 93 -10.46 16.35 -3.67
N LEU A 94 -11.57 16.33 -2.93
CA LEU A 94 -11.91 17.37 -1.96
C LEU A 94 -10.94 17.39 -0.76
N VAL A 95 -10.57 16.21 -0.24
CA VAL A 95 -9.57 16.07 0.82
C VAL A 95 -8.21 16.58 0.35
N VAL A 96 -7.75 16.14 -0.81
CA VAL A 96 -6.48 16.60 -1.41
C VAL A 96 -6.49 18.11 -1.62
N ALA A 97 -7.57 18.67 -2.16
CA ALA A 97 -7.71 20.11 -2.33
C ALA A 97 -7.63 20.85 -0.99
N GLY A 98 -8.30 20.35 0.06
CA GLY A 98 -8.23 20.90 1.41
C GLY A 98 -6.81 20.90 1.97
N VAL A 99 -6.08 19.79 1.82
CA VAL A 99 -4.67 19.69 2.23
C VAL A 99 -3.78 20.66 1.45
N CYS A 100 -3.97 20.77 0.13
CA CYS A 100 -3.24 21.71 -0.70
C CYS A 100 -3.49 23.16 -0.27
N ILE A 101 -4.75 23.55 -0.01
CA ILE A 101 -5.10 24.89 0.47
C ILE A 101 -4.42 25.15 1.82
N TYR A 102 -4.48 24.19 2.75
CA TYR A 102 -3.85 24.29 4.06
C TYR A 102 -2.32 24.49 3.97
N LEU A 103 -1.64 23.70 3.14
CA LEU A 103 -0.19 23.81 2.94
C LEU A 103 0.22 25.14 2.29
N VAL A 104 -0.58 25.64 1.35
CA VAL A 104 -0.38 26.97 0.75
C VAL A 104 -0.52 28.06 1.80
N MET A 105 -1.49 27.94 2.72
CA MET A 105 -1.71 28.89 3.81
C MET A 105 -0.55 28.90 4.82
N GLN A 106 0.07 27.74 5.08
CA GLN A 106 1.29 27.58 5.88
C GLN A 106 2.58 28.03 5.15
N ARG A 107 2.51 28.51 3.91
CA ARG A 107 3.64 28.92 3.05
C ARG A 107 4.67 27.81 2.73
N LEU A 108 4.34 26.55 2.96
CA LEU A 108 5.15 25.38 2.63
C LEU A 108 4.94 24.96 1.15
N ARG A 109 5.33 25.85 0.23
CA ARG A 109 5.05 25.73 -1.22
C ARG A 109 5.65 24.47 -1.85
N THR A 110 6.79 24.00 -1.35
CA THR A 110 7.47 22.80 -1.85
C THR A 110 6.67 21.53 -1.55
N GLU A 111 6.09 21.42 -0.36
CA GLU A 111 5.28 20.26 0.05
C GLU A 111 3.95 20.22 -0.72
N ALA A 112 3.32 21.38 -0.92
CA ALA A 112 2.12 21.48 -1.75
C ALA A 112 2.37 21.00 -3.20
N MET A 113 3.53 21.33 -3.79
CA MET A 113 3.86 20.89 -5.14
C MET A 113 4.08 19.37 -5.22
N LEU A 114 4.71 18.77 -4.21
CA LEU A 114 4.92 17.32 -4.16
C LEU A 114 3.59 16.54 -4.09
N VAL A 115 2.64 17.00 -3.27
CA VAL A 115 1.30 16.40 -3.19
C VAL A 115 0.57 16.52 -4.52
N LEU A 116 0.64 17.69 -5.16
CA LEU A 116 -0.03 17.96 -6.42
C LEU A 116 0.56 17.12 -7.56
N VAL A 117 1.89 17.01 -7.64
CA VAL A 117 2.59 16.14 -8.60
C VAL A 117 2.26 14.67 -8.35
N SER A 118 2.23 14.22 -7.09
CA SER A 118 1.88 12.84 -6.77
C SER A 118 0.46 12.48 -7.24
N VAL A 119 -0.51 13.35 -6.99
CA VAL A 119 -1.91 13.16 -7.40
C VAL A 119 -2.07 13.23 -8.92
N LEU A 120 -1.39 14.17 -9.58
CA LEU A 120 -1.40 14.27 -11.04
C LEU A 120 -0.69 13.10 -11.70
N ALA A 121 0.45 12.65 -11.17
CA ALA A 121 1.20 11.49 -11.68
C ALA A 121 0.36 10.22 -11.58
N ALA A 122 -0.31 10.00 -10.44
CA ALA A 122 -1.25 8.88 -10.25
C ALA A 122 -2.44 8.95 -11.22
N ARG A 123 -2.91 10.15 -11.56
CA ARG A 123 -3.98 10.32 -12.57
C ARG A 123 -3.47 10.11 -14.00
N CYS A 124 -2.24 10.54 -14.28
CA CYS A 124 -1.64 10.52 -15.60
C CYS A 124 -1.05 9.15 -15.99
N SER A 125 -0.83 8.26 -15.01
CA SER A 125 -0.46 6.87 -15.26
C SER A 125 -1.60 6.00 -15.78
N ALA A 126 -2.83 6.52 -15.86
CA ALA A 126 -3.85 5.94 -16.72
C ALA A 126 -3.53 6.38 -18.16
N PRO A 127 -2.99 5.49 -19.02
CA PRO A 127 -2.68 5.86 -20.39
C PRO A 127 -3.96 6.37 -21.06
N CYS A 128 -3.98 7.67 -21.34
CA CYS A 128 -4.74 8.20 -22.46
C CYS A 128 -4.13 7.60 -23.73
N SER A 129 -4.59 6.42 -24.13
CA SER A 129 -4.41 5.94 -25.49
C SER A 129 -5.73 5.32 -25.98
N ARG A 130 -6.45 6.17 -26.71
CA ARG A 130 -7.43 5.91 -27.80
C ARG A 130 -8.08 4.53 -27.90
#